data_AF-A0A1I0NN35-F1
#
_entry.id   AF-A0A1I0NN35-F1
#
_cell.length_a   1.000
_cell.length_b   1.000
_cell.length_c   1.000
_cell.angle_alpha   90.00
_cell.angle_beta   90.00
_cell.angle_gamma   90.00
#
_symmetry.space_group_name_H-M   'P 1'
#
loop_
_entity.id
_entity.type
_entity.pdbx_description
1 polymer ?
#
loop_
_entity_poly.entity_id
_entity_poly.type
_entity_poly.pdbx_seq_one_letter_code
_entity_poly.pdbx_strand_id
1 'polypeptide(L)' 'MALPTPTLSNYWNEIEPTIVILVGFVLFVFPEPATSALGAGLMLFGISWWFYEWGR' A
#
# COMPACT_ATOMS: atom_id res chain seq x y z
N MET A 1 -31.08 11.87 -7.77
CA MET A 1 -30.13 10.90 -7.22
C MET A 1 -28.87 11.67 -6.87
N ALA A 2 -28.63 11.98 -5.59
CA ALA A 2 -27.44 12.72 -5.18
C ALA A 2 -26.24 11.76 -5.16
N LEU A 3 -25.11 12.16 -5.73
CA LEU A 3 -23.88 11.36 -5.68
C LEU A 3 -23.37 11.35 -4.23
N PRO A 4 -22.98 10.19 -3.69
CA PRO A 4 -22.37 10.13 -2.37
C PRO A 4 -21.12 11.02 -2.36
N THR A 5 -21.06 11.97 -1.44
CA THR A 5 -19.88 12.82 -1.27
C THR A 5 -18.73 11.95 -0.77
N PRO A 6 -17.60 11.85 -1.48
CA PRO A 6 -16.46 11.08 -0.99
C PRO A 6 -16.01 11.65 0.36
N THR A 7 -15.89 10.77 1.34
CA THR A 7 -15.41 11.15 2.67
C THR A 7 -13.89 11.06 2.71
N LEU A 8 -13.25 11.77 3.63
CA LEU A 8 -11.80 11.68 3.85
C LEU A 8 -11.35 10.22 4.09
N SER A 9 -12.21 9.43 4.73
CA SER A 9 -11.99 7.99 4.98
C SER A 9 -11.86 7.19 3.68
N ASN A 10 -12.66 7.52 2.65
CA ASN A 10 -12.59 6.83 1.36
C ASN A 10 -11.24 7.07 0.67
N TYR A 11 -10.76 8.32 0.67
CA TYR A 11 -9.46 8.65 0.09
C TYR A 11 -8.30 7.98 0.85
N TRP A 12 -8.43 7.82 2.17
CA TRP A 12 -7.40 7.20 2.98
C TRP A 12 -7.31 5.69 2.72
N ASN A 13 -8.45 4.99 2.67
CA ASN A 13 -8.49 3.56 2.32
C ASN A 13 -7.85 3.28 0.96
N GLU A 14 -8.05 4.15 -0.03
CA GLU A 14 -7.47 3.97 -1.37
C GLU A 14 -5.94 4.13 -1.40
N ILE A 15 -5.37 5.01 -0.57
CA ILE A 15 -3.92 5.32 -0.62
C ILE A 15 -3.07 4.42 0.27
N GLU A 16 -3.65 3.83 1.32
CA GLU A 16 -3.00 2.91 2.26
C GLU A 16 -2.11 1.84 1.60
N PRO A 17 -2.62 1.01 0.66
CA PRO A 17 -1.80 -0.02 0.03
C PRO A 17 -0.62 0.57 -0.76
N THR A 18 -0.81 1.74 -1.37
CA THR A 18 0.24 2.41 -2.15
C THR A 18 1.38 2.91 -1.25
N ILE A 19 1.05 3.46 -0.08
CA ILE A 19 2.05 3.91 0.91
C ILE A 19 2.90 2.73 1.38
N VAL A 20 2.26 1.59 1.66
CA VAL A 20 2.96 0.36 2.08
C VAL A 20 3.94 -0.12 1.00
N ILE A 21 3.53 -0.11 -0.27
CA ILE A 21 4.40 -0.45 -1.39
C ILE A 21 5.60 0.49 -1.46
N LEU A 22 5.39 1.81 -1.34
CA LEU A 22 6.46 2.80 -1.39
C LEU A 22 7.45 2.65 -0.25
N VAL A 23 6.98 2.40 0.99
CA VAL A 23 7.85 2.13 2.13
C VAL A 23 8.66 0.85 1.90
N GLY A 24 8.00 -0.22 1.43
CA GLY A 24 8.68 -1.47 1.06
C GLY A 24 9.76 -1.27 -0.01
N PHE A 25 9.46 -0.46 -1.02
CA PHE A 25 10.38 -0.12 -2.10
C PHE A 25 11.61 0.62 -1.59
N VAL A 26 11.42 1.65 -0.74
CA VAL A 26 12.55 2.40 -0.14
C VAL A 26 13.45 1.47 0.67
N LEU A 27 12.86 0.61 1.50
CA LEU A 27 13.61 -0.36 2.33
C LEU A 27 14.33 -1.43 1.50
N PHE A 28 13.78 -1.78 0.34
CA PHE A 28 14.41 -2.72 -0.58
C PHE A 28 15.58 -2.09 -1.35
N VAL A 29 15.42 -0.84 -1.82
CA VAL A 29 16.40 -0.12 -2.66
C VAL A 29 17.58 0.42 -1.87
N PHE A 30 17.38 0.81 -0.61
CA PHE A 30 18.46 1.29 0.28
C PHE A 30 18.70 0.32 1.44
N PRO A 31 19.24 -0.89 1.18
CA PRO A 31 19.21 -1.95 2.17
C PRO A 31 20.36 -1.88 3.19
N GLU A 32 20.02 -2.20 4.43
CA GLU A 32 20.83 -3.10 5.25
C GLU A 32 20.29 -4.55 5.04
N PRO A 33 21.10 -5.62 5.20
CA PRO A 33 20.71 -6.97 4.76
C PRO A 33 19.35 -7.47 5.29
N ALA A 34 19.00 -7.14 6.53
CA ALA A 34 17.73 -7.54 7.14
C ALA A 34 16.54 -6.66 6.70
N THR A 35 16.76 -5.37 6.45
CA THR A 35 15.73 -4.42 6.03
C THR A 35 15.31 -4.63 4.57
N SER A 36 16.18 -5.19 3.72
CA SER A 36 15.83 -5.53 2.34
C SER A 36 14.75 -6.62 2.25
N ALA A 37 14.86 -7.67 3.07
CA ALA A 37 13.87 -8.75 3.12
C ALA A 37 12.51 -8.24 3.62
N LEU A 38 12.52 -7.37 4.63
CA LEU A 38 11.33 -6.69 5.11
C LEU A 38 10.73 -5.76 4.04
N GLY A 39 11.56 -5.04 3.29
CA GLY A 39 11.13 -4.20 2.17
C GLY A 39 10.42 -5.01 1.07
N ALA A 40 11.01 -6.14 0.67
CA ALA A 40 10.37 -7.07 -0.27
C ALA A 40 9.03 -7.61 0.26
N GLY A 41 8.97 -7.97 1.54
CA GLY A 41 7.74 -8.40 2.20
C GLY A 41 6.65 -7.33 2.20
N LEU A 42 7.00 -6.09 2.52
CA LEU A 42 6.06 -4.96 2.50
C LEU A 42 5.57 -4.63 1.09
N MET A 43 6.43 -4.70 0.08
CA MET A 43 6.00 -4.52 -1.31
C MET A 43 5.00 -5.60 -1.71
N LEU A 44 5.28 -6.87 -1.43
CA LEU A 44 4.37 -7.97 -1.74
C LEU A 44 3.05 -7.85 -0.99
N PHE A 45 3.10 -7.46 0.29
CA PHE A 45 1.92 -7.25 1.11
C PHE A 45 1.05 -6.10 0.59
N GLY A 46 1.66 -4.94 0.30
CA GLY A 46 0.94 -3.78 -0.24
C GLY A 46 0.33 -4.07 -1.62
N ILE A 47 1.04 -4.81 -2.49
CA ILE A 47 0.50 -5.26 -3.79
C ILE A 47 -0.70 -6.19 -3.56
N SER A 48 -0.57 -7.16 -2.66
CA SER A 48 -1.66 -8.11 -2.35
C SER A 48 -2.88 -7.42 -1.79
N TRP A 49 -2.68 -6.43 -0.90
CA TRP A 49 -3.75 -5.57 -0.40
C TRP A 49 -4.40 -4.77 -1.53
N TRP A 50 -3.60 -4.14 -2.40
CA TRP A 50 -4.12 -3.37 -3.53
C TRP A 50 -5.01 -4.22 -4.45
N PHE A 51 -4.62 -5.48 -4.71
CA PHE A 51 -5.46 -6.43 -5.44
C PHE A 51 -6.73 -6.82 -4.68
N TYR A 52 -6.67 -6.95 -3.36
CA TYR A 52 -7.84 -7.24 -2.53
C TYR A 52 -8.86 -6.08 -2.56
N GLU A 53 -8.40 -4.83 -2.49
CA GLU A 53 -9.23 -3.62 -2.60
C GLU A 53 -10.00 -3.56 -3.93
N TRP A 54 -9.46 -4.10 -5.03
CA TRP A 54 -10.14 -4.10 -6.32
C TRP A 54 -11.47 -4.87 -6.30
N GLY A 55 -11.60 -5.88 -5.44
CA GLY A 55 -12.81 -6.71 -5.33
C GLY A 55 -13.78 -6.30 -4.23
N ARG A 56 -13.46 -5.27 -3.45
CA ARG A 56 -14.20 -4.81 -2.26
C ARG A 56 -15.09 -3.61 -2.58
#